data_AF-A0A7U6QNR1-F1
#
_entry.id   AF-A0A7U6QNR1-F1
#
_cell.length_a   1.000
_cell.length_b   1.000
_cell.length_c   1.000
_cell.angle_alpha   90.00
_cell.angle_beta   90.00
_cell.angle_gamma   90.00
#
_symmetry.space_group_name_H-M   'P 1'
#
loop_
_entity.id
_entity.type
_entity.pdbx_description
1 polymer ?
#
loop_
_entity_poly.entity_id
_entity_poly.type
_entity_poly.pdbx_seq_one_letter_code
_entity_poly.pdbx_strand_id
1 'polypeptide(L)'
;MSKSELVVVFEHLKSLGFKTTPAKSAGKVAQADDAQSRKIRSLWLTLHDLGAVRNASERALAKYVERQTGKSALQFLSTKGASDVIEHLKKWEERVRDKQAEAKK
;
A
#
# COMPACT_ATOMS: atom_id res chain seq x y z
N MET A 1 -13.88 -25.15 4.47
CA MET A 1 -12.95 -24.41 3.59
C MET A 1 -11.60 -24.27 4.28
N SER A 2 -10.87 -25.38 4.35
CA SER A 2 -9.47 -25.42 4.73
C SER A 2 -8.60 -25.07 3.51
N LYS A 3 -7.39 -24.54 3.74
CA LYS A 3 -6.50 -24.09 2.65
C LYS A 3 -6.17 -25.20 1.64
N SER A 4 -6.23 -26.46 2.06
CA SER A 4 -6.04 -27.64 1.20
C SER A 4 -7.15 -27.80 0.16
N GLU A 5 -8.42 -27.53 0.52
CA GLU A 5 -9.54 -27.58 -0.42
C GLU A 5 -9.38 -26.56 -1.55
N LEU A 6 -8.82 -25.38 -1.23
CA LEU A 6 -8.54 -24.34 -2.22
C LEU A 6 -7.46 -24.75 -3.23
N VAL A 7 -6.45 -25.52 -2.80
CA VAL A 7 -5.39 -26.02 -3.68
C VAL A 7 -5.94 -27.05 -4.66
N VAL A 8 -6.79 -27.97 -4.18
CA VAL A 8 -7.41 -29.00 -5.02
C VAL A 8 -8.29 -28.38 -6.11
N VAL A 9 -9.14 -27.42 -5.75
CA VAL A 9 -9.98 -26.71 -6.72
C VAL A 9 -9.12 -25.93 -7.71
N PHE A 10 -8.04 -25.31 -7.25
CA PHE A 10 -7.12 -24.58 -8.12
C PHE A 10 -6.40 -25.47 -9.15
N GLU A 11 -5.96 -26.67 -8.74
CA GLU A 11 -5.34 -27.64 -9.64
C GLU A 11 -6.34 -28.19 -10.67
N HIS A 12 -7.57 -28.48 -10.24
CA HIS A 12 -8.65 -28.89 -11.14
C HIS A 12 -8.98 -27.79 -12.16
N LEU A 13 -9.04 -26.53 -11.75
CA LEU A 13 -9.24 -25.43 -12.68
C LEU A 13 -8.11 -25.35 -13.70
N LYS A 14 -6.85 -25.53 -13.28
CA LYS A 14 -5.69 -25.55 -14.20
C LYS A 14 -5.77 -26.71 -15.21
N SER A 15 -6.18 -27.91 -14.79
CA SER A 15 -6.31 -29.07 -15.70
C SER A 15 -7.40 -28.85 -16.76
N LEU A 16 -8.45 -28.10 -16.43
CA LEU A 16 -9.52 -27.69 -17.34
C LEU A 16 -9.13 -26.52 -18.28
N GLY A 17 -7.86 -26.11 -18.30
CA GLY A 17 -7.36 -25.06 -19.19
C GLY A 17 -7.45 -23.65 -18.63
N PHE A 18 -7.66 -23.48 -17.32
CA PHE A 18 -7.55 -22.17 -16.66
C PHE A 18 -6.11 -21.65 -16.76
N LYS A 19 -5.90 -20.66 -17.63
CA LYS A 19 -4.61 -19.99 -17.80
C LYS A 19 -4.51 -18.84 -16.79
N THR A 20 -3.67 -19.00 -15.77
CA THR A 20 -3.25 -17.85 -14.95
C THR A 20 -2.37 -16.95 -15.81
N THR A 21 -2.90 -15.81 -16.24
CA THR A 21 -2.03 -14.76 -16.79
C THR A 21 -1.02 -14.38 -15.70
N PRO A 22 0.30 -14.39 -16.00
CA PRO A 22 1.26 -13.87 -15.05
C PRO A 22 0.80 -12.46 -14.67
N ALA A 23 0.77 -12.15 -13.37
CA ALA A 23 0.46 -10.80 -12.93
C ALA A 23 1.36 -9.87 -13.76
N LYS A 24 0.73 -9.03 -14.61
CA LYS A 24 1.43 -8.02 -15.42
C LYS A 24 2.44 -7.41 -14.47
N SER A 25 3.73 -7.68 -14.66
CA SER A 25 4.77 -7.15 -13.79
C SER A 25 4.54 -5.66 -13.86
N ALA A 26 3.96 -5.08 -12.81
CA ALA A 26 3.85 -3.65 -12.70
C ALA A 26 5.30 -3.24 -12.71
N GLY A 27 5.80 -2.78 -13.87
CA GLY A 27 7.20 -2.49 -14.07
C GLY A 27 7.66 -1.72 -12.84
N LYS A 28 8.73 -2.19 -12.19
CA LYS A 28 9.27 -1.57 -10.97
C LYS A 28 9.20 -0.08 -11.18
N VAL A 29 8.22 0.58 -10.55
CA VAL A 29 8.08 2.03 -10.68
C VAL A 29 9.38 2.55 -10.11
N ALA A 30 10.14 3.30 -10.90
CA ALA A 30 11.43 3.80 -10.48
C ALA A 30 11.24 4.48 -9.11
N GLN A 31 11.82 3.88 -8.08
CA GLN A 31 11.61 4.35 -6.72
C GLN A 31 12.35 5.67 -6.59
N ALA A 32 11.63 6.72 -6.23
CA ALA A 32 12.26 7.99 -5.89
C ALA A 32 13.11 7.77 -4.64
N ASP A 33 14.43 7.91 -4.75
CA ASP A 33 15.39 7.51 -3.70
C ASP A 33 15.70 8.63 -2.68
N ASP A 34 14.93 9.70 -2.74
CA ASP A 34 15.03 10.82 -1.82
C ASP A 34 14.61 10.42 -0.39
N ALA A 35 15.21 11.10 0.60
CA ALA A 35 14.99 10.79 2.01
C ALA A 35 13.52 10.96 2.43
N GLN A 36 12.78 11.87 1.78
CA GLN A 36 11.36 12.11 2.07
C GLN A 36 10.51 10.95 1.56
N SER A 37 10.73 10.50 0.33
CA SER A 37 10.06 9.33 -0.25
C SER A 37 10.29 8.05 0.56
N ARG A 38 11.51 7.85 1.09
CA ARG A 38 11.78 6.74 2.02
C ARG A 38 10.96 6.85 3.30
N LYS A 39 10.83 8.05 3.87
CA LYS A 39 10.02 8.31 5.07
C LYS A 39 8.52 8.13 4.84
N ILE A 40 8.02 8.58 3.69
CA ILE A 40 6.62 8.36 3.28
C ILE A 40 6.34 6.85 3.16
N ARG A 41 7.24 6.10 2.53
CA ARG A 41 7.12 4.64 2.42
C ARG A 41 7.13 3.95 3.78
N SER A 42 8.02 4.32 4.69
CA SER A 42 8.04 3.73 6.03
C SER A 42 6.74 4.00 6.80
N LEU A 43 6.21 5.23 6.76
CA LEU A 43 4.93 5.56 7.41
C LEU A 43 3.75 4.78 6.82
N TRP A 44 3.73 4.60 5.49
CA TRP A 44 2.70 3.82 4.81
C TRP A 44 2.70 2.35 5.26
N LEU A 45 3.89 1.75 5.42
CA LEU A 45 4.03 0.39 5.95
C LEU A 45 3.58 0.30 7.39
N THR A 46 3.96 1.25 8.25
CA THR A 46 3.47 1.29 9.64
C THR A 46 1.95 1.34 9.71
N LEU A 47 1.30 2.14 8.87
CA LEU A 47 -0.16 2.21 8.80
C LEU A 47 -0.80 0.90 8.33
N HIS A 48 -0.13 0.16 7.44
CA HIS A 48 -0.57 -1.17 7.03
C HIS A 48 -0.45 -2.18 8.18
N ASP A 49 0.65 -2.14 8.94
CA ASP A 49 0.86 -3.02 10.09
C ASP A 49 -0.14 -2.74 11.22
N LEU A 50 -0.54 -1.47 11.39
CA LEU A 50 -1.63 -1.08 12.28
C LEU A 50 -3.04 -1.45 11.76
N GLY A 51 -3.15 -2.01 10.55
CA GLY A 51 -4.40 -2.43 9.93
C GLY A 51 -5.24 -1.28 9.34
N ALA A 52 -4.71 -0.05 9.30
CA ALA A 52 -5.41 1.10 8.73
C ALA A 52 -5.46 1.05 7.19
N VAL A 53 -4.44 0.47 6.58
CA VAL A 53 -4.30 0.32 5.13
C VAL A 53 -4.36 -1.16 4.77
N ARG A 54 -5.22 -1.52 3.81
CA ARG A 54 -5.36 -2.91 3.33
C ARG A 54 -4.26 -3.37 2.37
N ASN A 55 -3.59 -2.43 1.69
CA ASN A 55 -2.62 -2.73 0.66
C ASN A 55 -1.36 -1.86 0.79
N ALA A 56 -0.26 -2.49 1.20
CA ALA A 56 1.05 -1.87 1.38
C ALA A 56 1.80 -1.52 0.06
N SER A 57 1.27 -1.89 -1.10
CA SER A 57 1.99 -1.74 -2.38
C SER A 57 2.27 -0.28 -2.76
N GLU A 58 3.37 -0.06 -3.48
CA GLU A 58 3.76 1.28 -3.96
C GLU A 58 2.72 1.91 -4.90
N ARG A 59 1.97 1.09 -5.63
CA ARG A 59 0.88 1.58 -6.48
C ARG A 59 -0.27 2.17 -5.65
N ALA A 60 -0.57 1.58 -4.51
CA ALA A 60 -1.58 2.10 -3.59
C ALA A 60 -1.10 3.42 -2.98
N LEU A 61 0.19 3.49 -2.60
CA LEU A 61 0.82 4.71 -2.13
C LEU A 61 0.81 5.82 -3.19
N ALA A 62 1.19 5.53 -4.43
CA ALA A 62 1.16 6.51 -5.53
C ALA A 62 -0.24 7.08 -5.76
N LYS A 63 -1.28 6.24 -5.75
CA LYS A 63 -2.68 6.70 -5.84
C LYS A 63 -3.12 7.56 -4.65
N TYR A 64 -2.64 7.26 -3.45
CA TYR A 64 -2.92 8.08 -2.27
C TYR A 64 -2.27 9.47 -2.42
N VAL A 65 -1.01 9.51 -2.82
CA VAL A 65 -0.27 10.75 -3.07
C VAL A 65 -0.91 11.56 -4.18
N GLU A 66 -1.36 10.91 -5.26
CA GLU A 66 -2.09 11.53 -6.36
C GLU A 66 -3.38 12.20 -5.89
N ARG A 67 -4.16 11.55 -5.01
CA ARG A 67 -5.36 12.17 -4.41
C ARG A 67 -5.03 13.37 -3.53
N GLN A 68 -3.89 13.34 -2.85
CA GLN A 68 -3.52 14.38 -1.89
C GLN A 68 -2.89 15.61 -2.55
N THR A 69 -2.13 15.40 -3.63
CA THR A 69 -1.29 16.44 -4.25
C THR A 69 -1.56 16.67 -5.73
N GLY A 70 -2.40 15.83 -6.36
CA GLY A 70 -2.66 15.84 -7.80
C GLY A 70 -1.52 15.23 -8.64
N LYS A 71 -0.47 14.70 -8.01
CA LYS A 71 0.72 14.18 -8.70
C LYS A 71 0.75 12.67 -8.72
N SER A 72 0.89 12.09 -9.91
CA SER A 72 0.76 10.65 -10.16
C SER A 72 1.87 9.77 -9.55
N ALA A 73 3.03 10.34 -9.20
CA ALA A 73 4.14 9.60 -8.62
C ALA A 73 4.97 10.43 -7.63
N LEU A 74 5.58 9.74 -6.66
CA LEU A 74 6.45 10.33 -5.63
C LEU A 74 7.60 11.14 -6.23
N GLN A 75 8.16 10.68 -7.36
CA GLN A 75 9.24 11.35 -8.08
C GLN A 75 8.89 12.77 -8.57
N PHE A 76 7.60 13.11 -8.68
CA PHE A 76 7.15 14.43 -9.10
C PHE A 76 6.83 15.35 -7.91
N LEU A 77 6.88 14.84 -6.68
CA LEU A 77 6.63 15.65 -5.49
C LEU A 77 7.71 16.71 -5.32
N SER A 78 7.27 17.93 -4.99
CA SER A 78 8.18 18.94 -4.46
C SER A 78 8.41 18.67 -2.98
N THR A 79 9.51 19.17 -2.42
CA THR A 79 9.83 19.01 -0.99
C THR A 79 8.67 19.45 -0.09
N LYS A 80 8.01 20.57 -0.41
CA LYS A 80 6.83 21.04 0.33
C LYS A 80 5.68 20.04 0.27
N GLY A 81 5.34 19.53 -0.91
CA GLY A 81 4.27 18.54 -1.06
C GLY A 81 4.60 17.22 -0.36
N ALA A 82 5.86 16.80 -0.35
CA ALA A 82 6.30 15.63 0.40
C ALA A 82 6.13 15.83 1.92
N SER A 83 6.51 17.00 2.46
CA SER A 83 6.28 17.34 3.87
C SER A 83 4.79 17.33 4.23
N ASP A 84 3.93 17.92 3.40
CA ASP A 84 2.48 17.96 3.65
C ASP A 84 1.89 16.53 3.70
N VAL A 85 2.32 15.65 2.79
CA VAL A 85 1.93 14.22 2.79
C VAL A 85 2.41 13.51 4.06
N ILE A 86 3.64 13.76 4.50
CA ILE A 86 4.18 13.17 5.75
C ILE A 86 3.34 13.59 6.96
N GLU A 87 2.98 14.86 7.07
CA GLU A 87 2.17 15.35 8.19
C GLU A 87 0.76 14.74 8.17
N HIS A 88 0.17 14.55 6.99
CA HIS A 88 -1.11 13.85 6.87
C HIS A 88 -1.04 12.38 7.29
N LEU A 89 0.04 11.68 6.90
CA LEU A 89 0.26 10.29 7.30
C LEU A 89 0.43 10.15 8.81
N LYS A 90 1.19 11.05 9.45
CA LYS A 90 1.34 11.08 10.91
C LYS A 90 0.01 11.28 11.63
N LYS A 91 -0.79 12.27 11.21
CA LYS A 91 -2.13 12.51 11.78
C LYS A 91 -3.07 11.32 11.59
N TRP A 92 -2.90 10.58 10.49
CA TRP A 92 -3.66 9.35 10.30
C TRP A 92 -3.20 8.26 11.27
N GLU A 93 -1.90 8.09 11.44
CA GLU A 93 -1.33 7.12 12.38
C GLU A 93 -1.83 7.36 13.81
N GLU A 94 -1.82 8.62 14.27
CA GLU A 94 -2.34 9.02 15.58
C GLU A 94 -3.82 8.60 15.75
N ARG A 95 -4.69 8.98 14.80
CA ARG A 95 -6.11 8.59 14.84
C ARG A 95 -6.34 7.09 14.85
N VAL A 96 -5.48 6.32 14.18
CA VAL A 96 -5.58 4.85 14.17
C VAL A 96 -5.20 4.30 15.52
N ARG A 97 -4.11 4.81 16.13
CA ARG A 97 -3.69 4.43 17.47
C ARG A 97 -4.75 4.75 18.51
N ASP A 98 -5.39 5.92 18.43
CA ASP A 98 -6.47 6.31 19.33
C ASP A 98 -7.66 5.34 19.24
N LYS A 99 -8.08 5.02 18.00
CA LYS A 99 -9.13 4.01 17.78
C LYS A 99 -8.77 2.62 18.30
N GLN A 100 -7.51 2.21 18.17
CA GLN A 100 -7.03 0.94 18.71
C GLN A 100 -7.02 0.96 20.25
N ALA A 101 -6.73 2.11 20.87
CA ALA A 101 -6.78 2.27 22.32
C ALA A 101 -8.22 2.21 22.86
N GLU A 102 -9.17 2.83 22.16
CA GLU A 102 -10.60 2.77 22.49
C GLU A 102 -11.16 1.35 22.35
N ALA A 103 -10.82 0.64 21.28
CA ALA A 103 -11.32 -0.72 21.05
C ALA A 103 -10.81 -1.77 22.05
N LYS A 104 -9.77 -1.44 22.82
CA LYS A 104 -9.16 -2.32 23.82
C LYS A 104 -9.66 -2.06 25.24
N LYS A 105 -10.53 -1.06 25.42
CA LYS A 105 -11.09 -0.61 26.69
C LYS A 105 -12.47 -1.23 26.91
#